data_AF-A0A1Q3PHD1-F1
#
_entry.id   AF-A0A1Q3PHD1-F1
#
_cell.length_a   1.000
_cell.length_b   1.000
_cell.length_c   1.000
_cell.angle_alpha   90.00
_cell.angle_beta   90.00
_cell.angle_gamma   90.00
#
_symmetry.space_group_name_H-M   'P 1'
#
loop_
_entity.id
_entity.type
_entity.pdbx_description
1 polymer ?
#
loop_
_entity_poly.entity_id
_entity_poly.type
_entity_poly.pdbx_seq_one_letter_code
_entity_poly.pdbx_strand_id
1 'polypeptide(L)'
;MLKTQQVDIVLDQLTKTSQFTFDSTPFLPGKPDLAKLEVRVPQGFIKGKLFDYFPQTFPLTPSLQVKPYGSYENQSISVKIPPKSLILISHQIEGYEVICSFKAIIENLDTRQQYTLAGKWKGLLRYNNLSTSLRESTM
;
A
#
# COMPACT_ATOMS: atom_id res chain seq x y z
N MET A 1 -41.27 6.91 12.91
CA MET A 1 -41.09 5.87 11.89
C MET A 1 -39.60 5.57 11.78
N LEU A 2 -39.18 4.30 11.81
CA LEU A 2 -37.78 3.89 11.64
C LEU A 2 -37.40 4.08 10.16
N LYS A 3 -36.30 4.77 9.86
CA LYS A 3 -35.81 4.96 8.49
C LYS A 3 -34.61 4.04 8.25
N THR A 4 -34.59 3.31 7.15
CA THR A 4 -33.40 2.58 6.72
C THR A 4 -32.66 3.42 5.67
N GLN A 5 -31.34 3.52 5.81
CA GLN A 5 -30.48 4.18 4.85
C GLN A 5 -29.33 3.26 4.46
N GLN A 6 -29.04 3.19 3.17
CA GLN A 6 -27.84 2.56 2.65
C GLN A 6 -26.69 3.56 2.71
N VAL A 7 -25.56 3.14 3.25
CA VAL A 7 -24.34 3.94 3.34
C VAL A 7 -23.22 3.15 2.70
N ASP A 8 -22.58 3.76 1.71
CA ASP A 8 -21.42 3.18 1.03
C ASP A 8 -20.15 3.62 1.73
N ILE A 9 -19.33 2.64 2.11
CA ILE A 9 -18.03 2.83 2.71
C ILE A 9 -17.02 2.85 1.57
N VAL A 10 -16.51 4.05 1.28
CA VAL A 10 -15.48 4.29 0.26
C VAL A 10 -14.13 4.42 0.96
N LEU A 11 -13.17 3.63 0.53
CA LEU A 11 -11.81 3.57 1.10
C LEU A 11 -10.77 4.11 0.10
N ASP A 12 -11.15 5.11 -0.68
CA ASP A 12 -10.32 5.77 -1.71
C ASP A 12 -9.13 6.55 -1.13
N GLN A 13 -9.20 6.91 0.15
CA GLN A 13 -8.13 7.59 0.89
C GLN A 13 -6.97 6.65 1.26
N LEU A 14 -7.10 5.34 1.06
CA LEU A 14 -6.04 4.39 1.38
C LEU A 14 -4.87 4.52 0.41
N THR A 15 -3.66 4.45 0.95
CA THR A 15 -2.43 4.66 0.17
C THR A 15 -1.46 3.52 0.31
N LYS A 16 -0.78 3.17 -0.78
CA LYS A 16 0.38 2.29 -0.80
C LYS A 16 1.65 3.12 -0.66
N THR A 17 2.53 2.73 0.26
CA THR A 17 3.82 3.39 0.48
C THR A 17 4.99 2.52 0.04
N SER A 18 6.08 3.15 -0.40
CA SER A 18 7.30 2.47 -0.83
C SER A 18 8.53 3.35 -0.62
N GLN A 19 9.60 2.77 -0.09
CA GLN A 19 10.89 3.42 0.12
C GLN A 19 12.03 2.40 0.02
N PHE A 20 13.11 2.74 -0.68
CA PHE A 20 14.27 1.85 -0.85
C PHE A 20 15.52 2.41 -0.18
N THR A 21 16.21 1.62 0.63
CA THR A 21 17.53 1.95 1.16
C THR A 21 18.56 0.98 0.60
N PHE A 22 19.73 1.46 0.21
CA PHE A 22 20.79 0.64 -0.38
C PHE A 22 21.90 0.37 0.64
N ASP A 23 22.37 -0.87 0.74
CA ASP A 23 23.35 -1.28 1.78
C ASP A 23 24.74 -0.66 1.57
N SER A 24 25.07 -0.31 0.33
CA SER A 24 26.29 0.42 -0.04
C SER A 24 25.98 1.29 -1.26
N THR A 25 26.75 2.36 -1.49
CA THR A 25 26.64 3.14 -2.74
C THR A 25 26.98 2.19 -3.88
N PRO A 26 26.00 1.78 -4.72
CA PRO A 26 26.30 0.83 -5.77
C PRO A 26 27.25 1.51 -6.76
N PHE A 27 28.42 0.90 -6.98
CA PHE A 27 29.29 1.35 -8.06
C PHE A 27 28.64 0.98 -9.38
N LEU A 28 27.82 1.90 -9.88
CA LEU A 28 27.21 1.82 -11.19
C LEU A 28 27.95 2.78 -12.11
N PRO A 29 28.62 2.29 -13.17
CA PRO A 29 29.33 3.16 -14.09
C PRO A 29 28.36 4.17 -14.70
N GLY A 30 28.80 5.43 -14.79
CA GLY A 30 27.95 6.53 -15.26
C GLY A 30 26.89 7.02 -14.27
N LYS A 31 26.80 6.45 -13.04
CA LYS A 31 25.84 6.83 -12.00
C LYS A 31 24.42 7.01 -12.55
N PRO A 32 23.83 5.95 -13.13
CA PRO A 32 22.48 6.02 -13.67
C PRO A 32 21.50 6.46 -12.59
N ASP A 33 20.53 7.26 -13.00
CA ASP A 33 19.44 7.70 -12.13
C ASP A 33 18.50 6.53 -11.84
N LEU A 34 18.68 5.91 -10.66
CA LEU A 34 17.87 4.77 -10.21
C LEU A 34 16.38 5.12 -10.07
N ALA A 35 16.02 6.40 -9.91
CA ALA A 35 14.62 6.80 -9.84
C ALA A 35 13.87 6.59 -11.17
N LYS A 36 14.59 6.40 -12.28
CA LYS A 36 13.99 6.04 -13.58
C LYS A 36 13.67 4.54 -13.69
N LEU A 37 14.21 3.72 -12.80
CA LEU A 37 13.94 2.29 -12.77
C LEU A 37 12.69 2.03 -11.94
N GLU A 38 11.65 1.56 -12.60
CA GLU A 38 10.38 1.22 -11.97
C GLU A 38 10.32 -0.28 -11.62
N VAL A 39 10.00 -0.60 -10.36
CA VAL A 39 9.95 -1.98 -9.87
C VAL A 39 8.61 -2.27 -9.19
N ARG A 40 8.17 -3.53 -9.26
CA ARG A 40 7.04 -4.00 -8.46
C ARG A 40 7.44 -4.16 -7.00
N VAL A 41 6.52 -3.86 -6.09
CA VAL A 41 6.75 -3.96 -4.64
C VAL A 41 5.80 -4.96 -4.00
N PRO A 42 6.18 -5.59 -2.87
CA PRO A 42 5.32 -6.56 -2.19
C PRO A 42 3.93 -6.01 -1.83
N GLN A 43 2.86 -6.80 -1.96
CA GLN A 43 1.50 -6.47 -1.52
C GLN A 43 0.97 -7.38 -0.39
N GLY A 44 1.62 -8.50 -0.15
CA GLY A 44 1.03 -9.58 0.62
C GLY A 44 1.96 -10.79 0.59
N PHE A 45 1.69 -11.71 1.51
CA PHE A 45 2.53 -12.89 1.71
C PHE A 45 1.77 -14.14 1.32
N ILE A 46 2.24 -14.82 0.28
CA ILE A 46 1.72 -16.12 -0.12
C ILE A 46 2.41 -17.18 0.76
N LYS A 47 1.60 -18.05 1.35
CA LYS A 47 2.06 -19.18 2.17
C LYS A 47 3.12 -19.98 1.38
N GLY A 48 4.38 -19.93 1.81
CA GLY A 48 5.51 -20.51 1.07
C GLY A 48 6.72 -19.59 0.85
N LYS A 49 6.74 -18.37 1.41
CA LYS A 49 7.82 -17.36 1.36
C LYS A 49 7.85 -16.46 0.11
N LEU A 50 6.82 -16.50 -0.73
CA LEU A 50 6.74 -15.62 -1.89
C LEU A 50 5.84 -14.42 -1.58
N PHE A 51 6.30 -13.24 -1.97
CA PHE A 51 5.45 -12.05 -1.98
C PHE A 51 4.59 -12.06 -3.24
N ASP A 52 3.31 -11.70 -3.10
CA ASP A 52 2.57 -11.16 -4.22
C ASP A 52 3.02 -9.69 -4.43
N TYR A 53 2.69 -9.14 -5.60
CA TYR A 53 3.17 -7.82 -5.99
C TYR A 53 2.03 -6.85 -6.22
N PHE A 54 2.25 -5.61 -5.79
CA PHE A 54 1.36 -4.50 -6.11
C PHE A 54 1.32 -4.29 -7.63
N PRO A 55 0.12 -4.07 -8.21
CA PRO A 55 -0.03 -3.98 -9.67
C PRO A 55 0.72 -2.78 -10.26
N GLN A 56 0.83 -1.69 -9.51
CA GLN A 56 1.62 -0.53 -9.92
C GLN A 56 3.08 -0.66 -9.49
N THR A 57 3.96 -0.13 -10.32
CA THR A 57 5.39 -0.05 -10.07
C THR A 57 5.75 1.17 -9.22
N PHE A 58 6.94 1.19 -8.64
CA PHE A 58 7.51 2.32 -7.91
C PHE A 58 8.95 2.55 -8.38
N PRO A 59 9.36 3.82 -8.59
CA PRO A 59 10.75 4.21 -8.69
C PRO A 59 11.66 3.59 -7.60
N LEU A 60 12.85 3.16 -7.99
CA LEU A 60 13.86 2.63 -7.09
C LEU A 60 14.64 3.77 -6.41
N THR A 61 14.00 4.46 -5.47
CA THR A 61 14.51 5.67 -4.81
C THR A 61 14.43 5.62 -3.27
N PRO A 62 15.34 6.32 -2.55
CA PRO A 62 15.27 6.47 -1.10
C PRO A 62 14.20 7.43 -0.61
N SER A 63 13.59 8.22 -1.48
CA SER A 63 12.46 9.06 -1.11
C SER A 63 11.22 8.21 -0.81
N LEU A 64 10.45 8.60 0.20
CA LEU A 64 9.14 7.99 0.46
C LEU A 64 8.22 8.28 -0.72
N GLN A 65 7.63 7.22 -1.26
CA GLN A 65 6.68 7.30 -2.36
C GLN A 65 5.32 6.85 -1.87
N VAL A 66 4.28 7.50 -2.39
CA VAL A 66 2.89 7.22 -2.05
C VAL A 66 2.09 7.11 -3.34
N LYS A 67 1.32 6.03 -3.48
CA LYS A 67 0.35 5.86 -4.56
C LYS A 67 -1.00 5.47 -3.97
N PRO A 68 -2.13 5.73 -4.66
CA PRO A 68 -3.42 5.20 -4.24
C PRO A 68 -3.33 3.68 -4.08
N TYR A 69 -3.89 3.14 -3.00
CA TYR A 69 -3.90 1.70 -2.77
C TYR A 69 -4.76 0.95 -3.81
N GLY A 70 -5.63 1.69 -4.51
CA GLY A 70 -6.58 1.18 -5.49
C GLY A 70 -7.97 1.03 -4.88
N SER A 71 -8.88 0.42 -5.63
CA SER A 71 -10.22 0.12 -5.14
C SER A 71 -10.14 -1.03 -4.13
N TYR A 72 -10.05 -0.69 -2.84
CA TYR A 72 -10.39 -1.65 -1.79
C TYR A 72 -11.89 -1.94 -1.89
N GLU A 73 -12.33 -3.17 -1.59
CA GLU A 73 -13.73 -3.57 -1.73
C GLU A 73 -14.66 -2.54 -1.06
N ASN A 74 -15.48 -1.86 -1.88
CA ASN A 74 -16.49 -0.95 -1.38
C ASN A 74 -17.50 -1.78 -0.59
N GLN A 75 -17.76 -1.38 0.66
CA GLN A 75 -18.72 -2.07 1.51
C GLN A 75 -19.97 -1.20 1.65
N SER A 76 -21.14 -1.72 1.26
CA SER A 76 -22.41 -1.07 1.56
C SER A 76 -22.98 -1.64 2.85
N ILE A 77 -23.37 -0.76 3.77
CA ILE A 77 -24.07 -1.15 5.00
C ILE A 77 -25.49 -0.56 5.03
N SER A 78 -26.42 -1.31 5.60
CA SER A 78 -27.79 -0.83 5.85
C SER A 78 -27.91 -0.38 7.30
N VAL A 79 -28.16 0.91 7.51
CA VAL A 79 -28.29 1.52 8.84
C VAL A 79 -29.75 1.83 9.13
N LYS A 80 -30.26 1.36 10.27
CA LYS A 80 -31.58 1.70 10.78
C LYS A 80 -31.46 2.91 11.70
N ILE A 81 -32.18 3.98 11.37
CA ILE A 81 -32.13 5.27 12.06
C ILE A 81 -33.45 5.45 12.82
N PRO A 82 -33.42 5.44 14.17
CA PRO A 82 -34.59 5.75 14.98
C PRO A 82 -35.04 7.21 14.82
N PRO A 83 -36.31 7.53 15.13
CA PRO A 83 -36.80 8.90 15.09
C PRO A 83 -36.02 9.80 16.06
N LYS A 84 -35.65 11.01 15.61
CA LYS A 84 -34.92 12.01 16.41
C LYS A 84 -33.53 11.55 16.88
N SER A 85 -32.91 10.63 16.16
CA SER A 85 -31.58 10.11 16.47
C SER A 85 -30.56 10.49 15.40
N LEU A 86 -29.31 10.68 15.84
CA LEU A 86 -28.14 10.78 14.99
C LEU A 86 -27.35 9.47 15.09
N ILE A 87 -27.02 8.85 13.96
CA ILE A 87 -26.11 7.69 13.93
C ILE A 87 -24.74 8.17 13.47
N LEU A 88 -23.75 8.03 14.33
CA LEU A 88 -22.34 8.20 14.02
C LEU A 88 -21.78 6.88 13.51
N ILE A 89 -21.18 6.90 12.34
CA ILE A 89 -20.56 5.75 11.69
C ILE A 89 -19.05 5.97 11.72
N SER A 90 -18.32 5.05 12.33
CA SER A 90 -16.86 5.10 12.41
C SER A 90 -16.26 3.84 11.80
N HIS A 91 -15.24 4.02 10.97
CA HIS A 91 -14.50 2.94 10.33
C HIS A 91 -13.06 2.90 10.83
N GLN A 92 -12.55 1.70 11.05
CA GLN A 92 -11.17 1.47 11.41
C GLN A 92 -10.61 0.33 10.56
N ILE A 93 -9.39 0.51 10.05
CA ILE A 93 -8.66 -0.48 9.26
C ILE A 93 -7.20 -0.45 9.69
N GLU A 94 -6.56 -1.61 9.69
CA GLU A 94 -5.17 -1.75 10.12
C GLU A 94 -4.24 -1.81 8.91
N GLY A 95 -3.23 -0.92 8.89
CA GLY A 95 -2.15 -0.96 7.91
C GLY A 95 -0.95 -1.76 8.44
N TYR A 96 -0.48 -2.73 7.67
CA TYR A 96 0.67 -3.56 8.01
C TYR A 96 1.89 -3.09 7.22
N GLU A 97 2.82 -2.40 7.88
CA GLU A 97 4.11 -2.07 7.29
C GLU A 97 5.10 -3.24 7.40
N VAL A 98 5.99 -3.36 6.42
CA VAL A 98 7.05 -4.35 6.43
C VAL A 98 8.37 -3.74 5.97
N ILE A 99 9.47 -4.30 6.48
CA ILE A 99 10.82 -4.07 5.97
C ILE A 99 11.34 -5.43 5.48
N CYS A 100 11.73 -5.52 4.22
CA CYS A 100 12.36 -6.73 3.67
C CYS A 100 13.63 -6.40 2.89
N SER A 101 14.58 -7.32 2.91
CA SER A 101 15.78 -7.21 2.07
C SER A 101 15.46 -7.51 0.61
N PHE A 102 16.14 -6.86 -0.31
CA PHE A 102 16.06 -7.15 -1.74
C PHE A 102 17.46 -7.25 -2.36
N LYS A 103 17.51 -7.93 -3.50
CA LYS A 103 18.66 -7.98 -4.40
C LYS A 103 18.16 -7.74 -5.82
N ALA A 104 18.78 -6.82 -6.53
CA ALA A 104 18.47 -6.47 -7.91
C ALA A 104 19.72 -6.62 -8.78
N ILE A 105 19.51 -6.93 -10.07
CA ILE A 105 20.56 -6.97 -11.08
C ILE A 105 20.26 -5.84 -12.06
N ILE A 106 21.22 -4.94 -12.24
CA ILE A 106 21.18 -3.86 -13.23
C ILE A 106 22.08 -4.28 -14.38
N GLU A 107 21.52 -4.36 -15.59
CA GLU A 107 22.26 -4.67 -16.80
C GLU A 107 22.46 -3.41 -17.63
N ASN A 108 23.71 -3.14 -18.00
CA ASN A 108 24.01 -2.20 -19.07
C ASN A 108 23.71 -2.87 -20.41
N LEU A 109 22.74 -2.35 -21.15
CA LEU A 109 22.29 -2.97 -22.40
C LEU A 109 23.32 -2.86 -23.54
N ASP A 110 24.21 -1.86 -23.50
CA ASP A 110 25.26 -1.65 -24.50
C ASP A 110 26.44 -2.61 -24.28
N THR A 111 26.88 -2.77 -23.04
CA THR A 111 28.06 -3.59 -22.69
C THR A 111 27.72 -4.99 -22.20
N ARG A 112 26.44 -5.28 -21.94
CA ARG A 112 25.94 -6.49 -21.26
C ARG A 112 26.51 -6.74 -19.87
N GLN A 113 27.20 -5.76 -19.29
CA GLN A 113 27.75 -5.86 -17.95
C GLN A 113 26.63 -5.77 -16.92
N GLN A 114 26.70 -6.64 -15.91
CA GLN A 114 25.73 -6.73 -14.83
C GLN A 114 26.31 -6.23 -13.51
N TYR A 115 25.51 -5.46 -12.79
CA TYR A 115 25.83 -4.92 -11.48
C TYR A 115 24.79 -5.38 -10.48
N THR A 116 25.24 -5.91 -9.35
CA THR A 116 24.35 -6.31 -8.27
C THR A 116 24.11 -5.13 -7.34
N LEU A 117 22.84 -4.88 -7.05
CA LEU A 117 22.36 -3.92 -6.07
C LEU A 117 21.66 -4.67 -4.94
N ALA A 118 21.92 -4.31 -3.70
CA ALA A 118 21.26 -4.88 -2.54
C ALA A 118 20.83 -3.78 -1.57
N GLY A 119 19.80 -4.07 -0.80
CA GLY A 119 19.24 -3.11 0.13
C GLY A 119 18.00 -3.62 0.84
N LYS A 120 17.24 -2.69 1.39
CA LYS A 120 15.96 -2.92 2.03
C LYS A 120 14.86 -2.12 1.37
N TRP A 121 13.69 -2.72 1.26
CA TRP A 121 12.45 -2.05 0.94
C TRP A 121 11.63 -1.91 2.22
N LYS A 122 11.14 -0.71 2.48
CA LYS A 122 10.15 -0.42 3.53
C LYS A 122 8.88 0.09 2.86
N GLY A 123 7.74 -0.44 3.27
CA GLY A 123 6.46 0.06 2.79
C GLY A 123 5.28 -0.63 3.46
N LEU A 124 4.09 -0.09 3.20
CA LEU A 124 2.85 -0.75 3.54
C LEU A 124 2.76 -2.04 2.73
N LEU A 125 2.62 -3.19 3.37
CA LEU A 125 2.32 -4.47 2.73
C LEU A 125 0.84 -4.49 2.33
N ARG A 126 -0.07 -4.46 3.32
CA ARG A 126 -1.52 -4.51 3.10
C ARG A 126 -2.31 -3.79 4.19
N TYR A 127 -3.56 -3.51 3.87
CA TYR A 127 -4.60 -3.22 4.86
C TYR A 127 -5.37 -4.49 5.21
N ASN A 128 -5.86 -4.59 6.44
CA ASN A 128 -6.65 -5.72 6.95
C ASN A 128 -7.61 -5.25 8.06
N ASN A 129 -8.49 -6.15 8.51
CA ASN A 129 -9.33 -5.96 9.70
C ASN A 129 -10.19 -4.69 9.63
N LEU A 130 -10.81 -4.44 8.46
CA LEU A 130 -11.81 -3.38 8.35
C LEU A 130 -12.95 -3.67 9.34
N SER A 131 -13.20 -2.72 10.22
CA SER A 131 -14.28 -2.76 11.20
C SER A 131 -15.11 -1.49 11.10
N THR A 132 -16.41 -1.65 11.27
CA THR A 132 -17.37 -0.55 11.28
C THR A 132 -18.13 -0.56 12.59
N SER A 133 -18.21 0.59 13.25
CA SER A 133 -18.98 0.78 14.48
C SER A 133 -20.05 1.84 14.26
N LEU A 134 -21.22 1.60 14.86
CA LEU A 134 -22.37 2.48 14.83
C LEU A 134 -22.64 2.95 16.25
N ARG A 135 -22.72 4.26 16.45
CA ARG A 135 -23.09 4.85 17.73
C ARG A 135 -24.28 5.77 17.54
N GLU A 136 -25.35 5.51 18.28
CA GLU A 136 -26.49 6.41 18.35
C GLU A 136 -26.20 7.54 19.34
N SER A 137 -26.57 8.75 18.95
CA SER A 137 -26.66 9.92 19.82
C SER A 137 -28.06 10.50 19.72
N THR A 138 -28.66 10.79 20.87
CA THR A 138 -29.88 11.59 20.94
C THR A 138 -29.55 13.05 20.62
N MET A 139 -30.37 13.67 19.78
CA MET A 139 -30.36 15.13 19.59
C MET A 139 -31.11 15.84 20.71
#